data_AF-A0A453BLQ5-F1
#
_entry.id   AF-A0A453BLQ5-F1
#
_cell.length_a   1.000
_cell.length_b   1.000
_cell.length_c   1.000
_cell.angle_alpha   90.00
_cell.angle_beta   90.00
_cell.angle_gamma   90.00
#
_symmetry.space_group_name_H-M   'P 1'
#
loop_
_entity.id
_entity.type
_entity.pdbx_description
1 polymer ?
#
loop_
_entity_poly.entity_id
_entity_poly.type
_entity_poly.pdbx_seq_one_letter_code
_entity_poly.pdbx_strand_id
1 'polypeptide(L)'
;VTGLHELIDKVSISYEKFYFGDAAREIYDFFWSHFADWYIESSKTRLYHSGDGSATITAQSVLLYVFENILKLLHPFMPFVTEELWQALPYRKDALIVAPWPSTDLPKNLLSIKRFQNLQSLIRGIRNVRAEYSVEPAKRISASVVATVDVLEYISKEKQVLALLSKLDAQNINLTESLPGECLVNSLSWLMQFANKQISLMLAR
;
A
#
# COMPACT_ATOMS: atom_id res chain seq x y z
N VAL A 1 7.84 2.00 -6.71
CA VAL A 1 8.94 1.73 -7.66
C VAL A 1 9.32 0.25 -7.66
N THR A 2 9.89 -0.32 -6.58
CA THR A 2 10.34 -1.74 -6.58
C THR A 2 9.29 -2.73 -7.09
N GLY A 3 8.05 -2.69 -6.58
CA GLY A 3 7.00 -3.62 -7.01
C GLY A 3 6.57 -3.46 -8.48
N LEU A 4 6.63 -2.24 -9.02
CA LEU A 4 6.41 -2.02 -10.46
C LEU A 4 7.54 -2.65 -11.28
N HIS A 5 8.78 -2.54 -10.82
CA HIS A 5 9.91 -3.12 -11.53
C HIS A 5 9.87 -4.65 -11.53
N GLU A 6 9.48 -5.27 -10.41
CA GLU A 6 9.23 -6.72 -10.39
C GLU A 6 8.13 -7.13 -11.38
N LEU A 7 7.07 -6.32 -11.51
CA LEU A 7 6.03 -6.52 -12.53
C LEU A 7 6.61 -6.41 -13.94
N ILE A 8 7.35 -5.33 -14.26
CA ILE A 8 7.93 -5.11 -15.59
C ILE A 8 8.80 -6.29 -15.99
N ASP A 9 9.68 -6.76 -15.10
CA ASP A 9 10.54 -7.91 -15.38
C ASP A 9 9.71 -9.18 -15.65
N LYS A 10 8.71 -9.45 -14.81
CA LYS A 10 7.83 -10.63 -14.94
C LYS A 10 7.04 -10.61 -16.24
N VAL A 11 6.45 -9.47 -16.59
CA VAL A 11 5.70 -9.27 -17.84
C VAL A 11 6.62 -9.41 -19.04
N SER A 12 7.82 -8.81 -19.00
CA SER A 12 8.79 -8.91 -20.10
C SER A 12 9.17 -10.36 -20.38
N ILE A 13 9.43 -11.16 -19.33
CA ILE A 13 9.68 -12.61 -19.47
C ILE A 13 8.45 -13.34 -20.07
N SER A 14 7.24 -13.00 -19.64
CA SER A 14 6.02 -13.59 -20.21
C SER A 14 5.86 -13.25 -21.69
N TYR A 15 6.21 -12.04 -22.11
CA TYR A 15 6.21 -11.63 -23.52
C TYR A 15 7.23 -12.41 -24.34
N GLU A 16 8.47 -12.55 -23.84
CA GLU A 16 9.51 -13.35 -24.50
C GLU A 16 9.10 -14.81 -24.70
N LYS A 17 8.28 -15.34 -23.80
CA LYS A 17 7.73 -16.71 -23.85
C LYS A 17 6.38 -16.82 -24.55
N PHE A 18 5.85 -15.73 -25.10
CA PHE A 18 4.52 -15.67 -25.74
C PHE A 18 3.34 -16.03 -24.80
N TYR A 19 3.53 -15.89 -23.48
CA TYR A 19 2.50 -16.13 -22.46
C TYR A 19 1.67 -14.86 -22.20
N PHE A 20 0.97 -14.38 -23.23
CA PHE A 20 0.22 -13.12 -23.17
C PHE A 20 -0.93 -13.14 -22.14
N GLY A 21 -1.57 -14.29 -21.94
CA GLY A 21 -2.63 -14.44 -20.94
C GLY A 21 -2.12 -14.25 -19.51
N ASP A 22 -0.94 -14.79 -19.21
CA ASP A 22 -0.30 -14.60 -17.91
C ASP A 22 0.17 -13.16 -17.75
N ALA A 23 0.79 -12.57 -18.79
CA ALA A 23 1.16 -11.16 -18.78
C ALA A 23 -0.04 -10.24 -18.46
N ALA A 24 -1.17 -10.42 -19.14
CA ALA A 24 -2.38 -9.64 -18.90
C ALA A 24 -2.90 -9.78 -17.46
N ARG A 25 -2.92 -11.01 -16.93
CA ARG A 25 -3.35 -11.27 -15.54
C ARG A 25 -2.46 -10.58 -14.52
N GLU A 26 -1.15 -10.69 -14.67
CA GLU A 26 -0.19 -10.07 -13.76
C GLU A 26 -0.31 -8.54 -13.73
N ILE A 27 -0.49 -7.91 -14.91
CA ILE A 27 -0.68 -6.46 -15.00
C ILE A 27 -2.01 -6.06 -14.35
N TYR A 28 -3.08 -6.80 -14.62
CA TYR A 28 -4.40 -6.55 -14.03
C TYR A 28 -4.37 -6.66 -12.50
N ASP A 29 -3.79 -7.73 -11.97
CA ASP A 29 -3.67 -7.98 -10.54
C ASP A 29 -2.86 -6.88 -9.87
N PHE A 30 -1.76 -6.43 -10.49
CA PHE A 30 -0.97 -5.32 -9.99
C PHE A 30 -1.74 -4.00 -10.02
N PHE A 31 -2.41 -3.66 -11.12
CA PHE A 31 -3.14 -2.40 -11.26
C PHE A 31 -4.22 -2.26 -10.18
N TRP A 32 -5.03 -3.30 -9.97
CA TRP A 32 -6.10 -3.27 -8.97
C TRP A 32 -5.58 -3.49 -7.54
N SER A 33 -4.95 -4.65 -7.32
CA SER A 33 -4.67 -5.13 -5.95
C SER A 33 -3.44 -4.50 -5.32
N HIS A 34 -2.58 -3.82 -6.09
CA HIS A 34 -1.38 -3.16 -5.57
C HIS A 34 -1.44 -1.65 -5.77
N PHE A 35 -1.71 -1.20 -6.99
CA PHE A 35 -1.67 0.22 -7.31
C PHE A 35 -2.92 0.96 -6.81
N ALA A 36 -4.12 0.57 -7.26
CA ALA A 36 -5.36 1.24 -6.90
C ALA A 36 -5.70 1.08 -5.40
N ASP A 37 -5.83 -0.15 -4.92
CA ASP A 37 -6.31 -0.44 -3.56
C ASP A 37 -5.38 0.08 -2.45
N TRP A 38 -4.07 0.08 -2.70
CA TRP A 38 -3.07 0.35 -1.66
C TRP A 38 -2.18 1.54 -1.95
N TYR A 39 -1.59 1.63 -3.15
CA TYR A 39 -0.62 2.69 -3.42
C TYR A 39 -1.28 4.07 -3.57
N ILE A 40 -2.39 4.18 -4.30
CA ILE A 40 -3.17 5.41 -4.40
C ILE A 40 -3.71 5.78 -3.01
N GLU A 41 -4.36 4.84 -2.32
CA GLU A 41 -4.98 5.10 -1.02
C GLU A 41 -3.98 5.53 0.05
N SER A 42 -2.80 4.88 0.12
CA SER A 42 -1.73 5.29 1.04
C SER A 42 -1.12 6.64 0.67
N SER A 43 -1.05 6.98 -0.62
CA SER A 43 -0.47 8.24 -1.08
C SER A 43 -1.34 9.46 -0.75
N LYS A 44 -2.64 9.29 -0.49
CA LYS A 44 -3.55 10.38 -0.07
C LYS A 44 -3.07 11.13 1.18
N THR A 45 -2.33 10.47 2.08
CA THR A 45 -1.73 11.15 3.24
C THR A 45 -0.69 12.19 2.80
N ARG A 46 0.22 11.82 1.91
CA ARG A 46 1.23 12.72 1.33
C ARG A 46 0.67 13.73 0.34
N LEU A 47 -0.49 13.46 -0.26
CA LEU A 47 -1.11 14.41 -1.19
C LEU A 47 -1.91 15.51 -0.48
N TYR A 48 -2.62 15.15 0.60
CA TYR A 48 -3.58 16.06 1.23
C TYR A 48 -3.22 16.45 2.67
N HIS A 49 -2.35 15.69 3.33
CA HIS A 49 -2.07 15.83 4.77
C HIS A 49 -0.59 16.09 5.08
N SER A 50 0.31 16.12 4.08
CA SER A 50 1.66 16.61 4.30
C SER A 50 1.60 18.14 4.30
N GLY A 51 1.81 18.77 5.46
CA GLY A 51 2.09 20.21 5.53
C GLY A 51 3.39 20.64 4.84
N ASP A 52 4.06 19.71 4.16
CA ASP A 52 5.31 19.86 3.42
C ASP A 52 5.06 19.61 1.92
N GLY A 53 5.24 20.65 1.11
CA GLY A 53 5.07 20.58 -0.33
C GLY A 53 6.06 19.64 -1.02
N SER A 54 7.24 19.39 -0.43
CA SER A 54 8.25 18.50 -1.02
C SER A 54 7.79 17.04 -1.01
N ALA A 55 7.11 16.61 0.06
CA ALA A 55 6.52 15.28 0.18
C ALA A 55 5.38 15.09 -0.83
N THR A 56 4.56 16.12 -1.05
CA THR A 56 3.48 16.10 -2.05
C THR A 56 4.03 15.95 -3.47
N ILE A 57 5.04 16.76 -3.84
CA ILE A 57 5.68 16.70 -5.17
C ILE A 57 6.32 15.33 -5.40
N THR A 58 6.98 14.78 -4.37
CA THR A 58 7.57 13.44 -4.46
C THR A 58 6.50 12.38 -4.69
N ALA A 59 5.39 12.42 -3.94
CA ALA A 59 4.29 11.48 -4.11
C ALA A 59 3.66 11.58 -5.50
N GLN A 60 3.43 12.79 -6.01
CA GLN A 60 2.89 13.02 -7.36
C GLN A 60 3.84 12.48 -8.44
N SER A 61 5.13 12.77 -8.33
CA SER A 61 6.15 12.29 -9.27
C SER A 61 6.20 10.77 -9.32
N VAL A 62 6.17 10.10 -8.17
CA VAL A 62 6.20 8.62 -8.13
C VAL A 62 4.88 8.03 -8.62
N LEU A 63 3.72 8.61 -8.28
CA LEU A 63 2.42 8.17 -8.80
C LEU A 63 2.36 8.27 -10.32
N LEU A 64 2.80 9.40 -10.86
CA LEU A 64 2.86 9.63 -12.30
C LEU A 64 3.79 8.60 -12.96
N TYR A 65 5.02 8.45 -12.45
CA TYR A 65 5.97 7.45 -12.96
C TYR A 65 5.38 6.03 -12.95
N VAL A 66 4.72 5.63 -11.86
CA VAL A 66 4.14 4.29 -11.78
C VAL A 66 2.98 4.13 -12.75
N PHE A 67 2.06 5.10 -12.80
CA PHE A 67 0.89 5.03 -13.66
C PHE A 67 1.26 5.01 -15.14
N GLU A 68 2.20 5.86 -15.56
CA GLU A 68 2.73 5.89 -16.93
C GLU A 68 3.24 4.52 -17.39
N ASN A 69 4.01 3.84 -16.53
CA ASN A 69 4.55 2.53 -16.87
C ASN A 69 3.48 1.44 -16.84
N ILE A 70 2.46 1.53 -15.98
CA ILE A 70 1.31 0.63 -16.05
C ILE A 70 0.54 0.80 -17.38
N LEU A 71 0.35 2.04 -17.85
CA LEU A 71 -0.32 2.30 -19.14
C LEU A 71 0.45 1.66 -20.29
N LYS A 72 1.79 1.79 -20.31
CA LYS A 72 2.64 1.12 -21.31
C LYS A 72 2.47 -0.39 -21.31
N LEU A 73 2.45 -1.02 -20.13
CA LEU A 73 2.26 -2.47 -20.01
C LEU A 73 0.86 -2.91 -20.44
N LEU A 74 -0.18 -2.13 -20.15
CA LEU A 74 -1.57 -2.43 -20.53
C LEU A 74 -1.87 -2.17 -22.01
N HIS A 75 -1.12 -1.29 -22.67
CA HIS A 75 -1.44 -0.82 -24.03
C HIS A 75 -1.64 -1.93 -25.07
N PRO A 76 -0.82 -3.00 -25.11
CA PRO A 76 -1.04 -4.11 -26.05
C PRO A 76 -2.38 -4.83 -25.87
N PHE A 77 -3.00 -4.73 -24.69
CA PHE A 77 -4.28 -5.37 -24.36
C PHE A 77 -5.47 -4.39 -24.44
N MET A 78 -5.25 -3.11 -24.12
CA MET A 78 -6.28 -2.08 -24.04
C MET A 78 -5.87 -0.78 -24.74
N PRO A 79 -5.61 -0.81 -26.06
CA PRO A 79 -4.91 0.28 -26.76
C PRO A 79 -5.67 1.61 -26.70
N PHE A 80 -6.99 1.61 -26.90
CA PHE A 80 -7.78 2.85 -26.95
C PHE A 80 -7.88 3.51 -25.57
N VAL A 81 -8.23 2.76 -24.52
CA VAL A 81 -8.42 3.33 -23.18
C VAL A 81 -7.09 3.82 -22.61
N THR A 82 -6.01 3.07 -22.81
CA THR A 82 -4.69 3.48 -22.33
C THR A 82 -4.15 4.68 -23.09
N GLU A 83 -4.45 4.82 -24.39
CA GLU A 83 -4.11 6.01 -25.18
C GLU A 83 -4.84 7.25 -24.67
N GLU A 84 -6.16 7.17 -24.47
CA GLU A 84 -6.94 8.30 -23.92
C GLU A 84 -6.41 8.75 -22.55
N LEU A 85 -6.13 7.80 -21.66
CA LEU A 85 -5.55 8.08 -20.35
C LEU A 85 -4.13 8.66 -20.45
N TRP A 86 -3.33 8.16 -21.40
CA TRP A 86 -1.99 8.66 -21.66
C TRP A 86 -2.03 10.12 -22.12
N GLN A 87 -2.86 10.46 -23.11
CA GLN A 87 -2.98 11.83 -23.62
C GLN A 87 -3.48 12.82 -22.56
N ALA A 88 -4.20 12.35 -21.54
CA ALA A 88 -4.63 13.17 -20.40
C ALA A 88 -3.51 13.48 -19.39
N LEU A 89 -2.36 12.79 -19.46
CA LEU A 89 -1.22 13.05 -18.58
C LEU A 89 -0.48 14.35 -18.98
N PRO A 90 0.19 15.01 -18.02
CA PRO A 90 0.93 16.23 -18.31
C PRO A 90 2.09 15.97 -19.29
N TYR A 91 2.35 16.98 -20.14
CA TYR A 91 3.48 17.02 -21.08
C TYR A 91 3.50 15.91 -22.14
N ARG A 92 2.33 15.44 -22.59
CA ARG A 92 2.21 14.43 -23.66
C ARG A 92 2.04 15.06 -25.03
N LYS A 93 2.74 14.47 -26.00
CA LYS A 93 2.76 14.89 -27.41
C LYS A 93 2.69 13.69 -28.34
N ASP A 94 3.41 12.64 -28.00
CA ASP A 94 3.46 11.41 -28.78
C ASP A 94 2.42 10.40 -28.30
N ALA A 95 1.97 9.56 -29.22
CA ALA A 95 1.06 8.45 -28.93
C ALA A 95 1.73 7.39 -28.05
N LEU A 96 0.96 6.70 -27.21
CA LEU A 96 1.46 5.64 -26.35
C LEU A 96 2.03 4.46 -27.17
N ILE A 97 1.46 4.17 -28.33
CA ILE A 97 1.90 3.06 -29.19
C ILE A 97 3.37 3.16 -29.64
N VAL A 98 3.93 4.37 -29.72
CA VAL A 98 5.34 4.59 -30.09
C VAL A 98 6.27 4.75 -28.88
N ALA A 99 5.71 4.69 -27.66
CA ALA A 99 6.51 4.83 -26.45
C ALA A 99 7.43 3.61 -26.25
N PRO A 100 8.64 3.82 -25.72
CA PRO A 100 9.54 2.72 -25.41
C PRO A 100 8.95 1.86 -24.29
N TRP A 101 9.18 0.54 -24.41
CA TRP A 101 8.90 -0.42 -23.35
C TRP A 101 9.55 0.03 -22.03
N PRO A 102 8.87 -0.12 -20.88
CA PRO A 102 9.37 0.39 -19.61
C PRO A 102 10.68 -0.29 -19.18
N SER A 103 11.60 0.50 -18.61
CA SER A 103 12.88 0.03 -18.06
C SER A 103 12.86 -0.02 -16.52
N THR A 104 13.76 -0.83 -15.94
CA THR A 104 13.88 -1.06 -14.50
C THR A 104 15.19 -0.50 -13.91
N ASP A 105 15.66 0.62 -14.46
CA ASP A 105 16.99 1.19 -14.15
C ASP A 105 17.12 1.82 -12.75
N LEU A 106 16.01 2.20 -12.12
CA LEU A 106 16.03 2.74 -10.75
C LEU A 106 16.30 1.63 -9.71
N PRO A 107 16.95 1.95 -8.59
CA PRO A 107 17.31 0.94 -7.60
C PRO A 107 16.08 0.29 -6.96
N LYS A 108 16.14 -1.05 -6.87
CA LYS A 108 15.15 -1.87 -6.17
C LYS A 108 15.45 -1.92 -4.68
N ASN A 109 14.42 -1.70 -3.87
CA ASN A 109 14.49 -1.87 -2.41
C ASN A 109 13.50 -2.94 -1.95
N LEU A 110 13.98 -4.17 -1.79
CA LEU A 110 13.17 -5.33 -1.38
C LEU A 110 12.70 -5.22 0.07
N LEU A 111 13.46 -4.55 0.94
CA LEU A 111 13.03 -4.31 2.33
C LEU A 111 11.78 -3.42 2.37
N SER A 112 11.65 -2.47 1.44
CA SER A 112 10.46 -1.61 1.35
C SER A 112 9.21 -2.40 0.98
N ILE A 113 9.32 -3.42 0.12
CA ILE A 113 8.20 -4.33 -0.21
C ILE A 113 7.75 -5.06 1.06
N LYS A 114 8.67 -5.71 1.78
CA LYS A 114 8.35 -6.45 3.02
C LYS A 114 7.72 -5.56 4.08
N ARG A 115 8.27 -4.36 4.30
CA ARG A 115 7.71 -3.37 5.25
C ARG A 115 6.30 -2.96 4.87
N PHE A 116 6.06 -2.71 3.58
CA PHE A 116 4.72 -2.35 3.09
C PHE A 116 3.74 -3.52 3.24
N GLN A 117 4.14 -4.76 2.94
CA GLN A 117 3.33 -5.95 3.15
C GLN A 117 2.95 -6.16 4.62
N ASN A 118 3.89 -5.93 5.55
CA ASN A 118 3.59 -5.97 6.99
C ASN A 118 2.56 -4.92 7.38
N LEU A 119 2.68 -3.69 6.86
CA LEU A 119 1.70 -2.63 7.08
C LEU A 119 0.32 -3.00 6.53
N GLN A 120 0.24 -3.58 5.33
CA GLN A 120 -1.02 -4.07 4.75
C GLN A 120 -1.67 -5.13 5.62
N SER A 121 -0.89 -6.09 6.11
CA SER A 121 -1.36 -7.15 7.01
C SER A 121 -1.88 -6.60 8.33
N LEU A 122 -1.19 -5.62 8.92
CA LEU A 122 -1.64 -4.93 10.13
C LEU A 122 -2.98 -4.20 9.90
N ILE A 123 -3.10 -3.44 8.80
CA ILE A 123 -4.33 -2.72 8.46
C ILE A 123 -5.50 -3.70 8.25
N ARG A 124 -5.27 -4.82 7.55
CA ARG A 124 -6.28 -5.87 7.37
C ARG A 124 -6.69 -6.48 8.71
N GLY A 125 -5.73 -6.80 9.59
CA GLY A 125 -6.01 -7.29 10.94
C GLY A 125 -6.90 -6.35 11.73
N ILE A 126 -6.60 -5.05 11.72
CA ILE A 126 -7.42 -4.04 12.40
C ILE A 126 -8.83 -3.97 11.80
N ARG A 127 -8.96 -3.97 10.47
CA ARG A 127 -10.26 -3.96 9.79
C ARG A 127 -11.10 -5.21 10.10
N ASN A 128 -10.46 -6.37 10.19
CA ASN A 128 -11.13 -7.64 10.53
C ASN A 128 -11.67 -7.60 11.97
N VAL A 129 -10.86 -7.17 12.94
CA VAL A 129 -11.31 -6.99 14.33
C VAL A 129 -12.48 -6.02 14.40
N ARG A 130 -12.42 -4.89 13.67
CA ARG A 130 -13.54 -3.94 13.63
C ARG A 130 -14.84 -4.58 13.11
N ALA A 131 -14.75 -5.42 12.08
CA ALA A 131 -15.90 -6.13 11.54
C ALA A 131 -16.45 -7.14 12.55
N GLU A 132 -15.57 -7.89 13.24
CA GLU A 132 -15.94 -8.87 14.27
C GLU A 132 -16.72 -8.22 15.42
N TYR A 133 -16.26 -7.05 15.90
CA TYR A 133 -16.93 -6.30 16.96
C TYR A 133 -18.02 -5.35 16.45
N SER A 134 -18.44 -5.45 15.18
CA SER A 134 -19.49 -4.63 14.56
C SER A 134 -19.29 -3.12 14.78
N VAL A 135 -18.03 -2.67 14.76
CA VAL A 135 -17.70 -1.25 14.89
C VAL A 135 -18.12 -0.53 13.62
N GLU A 136 -18.90 0.55 13.78
CA GLU A 136 -19.34 1.36 12.66
C GLU A 136 -18.18 1.77 11.73
N PRO A 137 -18.28 1.59 10.40
CA PRO A 137 -17.17 1.83 9.47
C PRO A 137 -16.59 3.25 9.52
N ALA A 138 -17.42 4.27 9.81
CA ALA A 138 -16.99 5.66 9.85
C ALA A 138 -16.35 6.06 11.19
N LYS A 139 -16.65 5.33 12.27
CA LYS A 139 -16.22 5.68 13.63
C LYS A 139 -14.70 5.57 13.78
N ARG A 140 -14.05 6.65 14.20
CA ARG A 140 -12.62 6.63 14.57
C ARG A 140 -12.46 5.96 15.92
N ILE A 141 -11.51 5.03 16.03
CA ILE A 141 -11.18 4.34 17.29
C ILE A 141 -9.70 4.52 17.63
N SER A 142 -9.38 4.48 18.91
CA SER A 142 -8.00 4.46 19.39
C SER A 142 -7.43 3.04 19.27
N ALA A 143 -6.11 2.92 19.12
CA ALA A 143 -5.46 1.61 19.06
C ALA A 143 -4.07 1.65 19.69
N SER A 144 -3.68 0.52 20.27
CA SER A 144 -2.32 0.29 20.76
C SER A 144 -1.68 -0.82 19.94
N VAL A 145 -0.53 -0.54 19.33
CA VAL A 145 0.23 -1.51 18.53
C VAL A 145 1.46 -1.92 19.32
N VAL A 146 1.57 -3.22 19.59
CA VAL A 146 2.72 -3.82 20.28
C VAL A 146 3.57 -4.55 19.24
N ALA A 147 4.85 -4.19 19.11
CA ALA A 147 5.77 -4.86 18.20
C ALA A 147 7.23 -4.71 18.64
N THR A 148 8.15 -5.36 17.92
CA THR A 148 9.59 -5.16 18.09
C THR A 148 10.02 -3.77 17.63
N VAL A 149 11.15 -3.27 18.17
CA VAL A 149 11.70 -1.94 17.86
C VAL A 149 11.82 -1.69 16.36
N ASP A 150 12.36 -2.66 15.62
CA ASP A 150 12.53 -2.57 14.16
C ASP A 150 11.20 -2.34 13.44
N VAL A 151 10.12 -2.96 13.93
CA VAL A 151 8.78 -2.85 13.35
C VAL A 151 8.16 -1.50 13.68
N LEU A 152 8.30 -1.07 14.93
CA LEU A 152 7.80 0.23 15.37
C LEU A 152 8.48 1.39 14.64
N GLU A 153 9.76 1.27 14.30
CA GLU A 153 10.51 2.33 13.62
C GLU A 153 9.87 2.69 12.27
N TYR A 154 9.59 1.72 11.39
CA TYR A 154 8.99 2.02 10.09
C TYR A 154 7.49 2.26 10.17
N ILE A 155 6.77 1.62 11.10
CA ILE A 155 5.33 1.89 11.29
C ILE A 155 5.10 3.31 11.81
N SER A 156 5.98 3.83 12.68
CA SER A 156 5.89 5.20 13.18
C SER A 156 5.95 6.24 12.05
N LYS A 157 6.79 6.00 11.04
CA LYS A 157 6.91 6.84 9.84
C LYS A 157 5.64 6.83 8.99
N GLU A 158 4.90 5.72 8.99
CA GLU A 158 3.67 5.53 8.23
C GLU A 158 2.39 5.66 9.11
N LYS A 159 2.49 6.27 10.30
CA LYS A 159 1.39 6.40 11.27
C LYS A 159 0.13 7.01 10.65
N GLN A 160 0.29 8.03 9.80
CA GLN A 160 -0.84 8.68 9.13
C GLN A 160 -1.54 7.74 8.15
N VAL A 161 -0.77 6.91 7.41
CA VAL A 161 -1.32 5.92 6.47
C VAL A 161 -2.09 4.85 7.24
N LEU A 162 -1.50 4.34 8.33
CA LEU A 162 -2.16 3.40 9.22
C LEU A 162 -3.50 3.98 9.71
N ALA A 163 -3.48 5.21 10.25
CA ALA A 163 -4.69 5.87 10.75
C ALA A 163 -5.76 6.06 9.67
N LEU A 164 -5.38 6.52 8.47
CA LEU A 164 -6.29 6.76 7.36
C LEU A 164 -6.99 5.46 6.93
N LEU A 165 -6.21 4.41 6.66
CA LEU A 165 -6.71 3.18 6.05
C LEU A 165 -7.44 2.29 7.06
N SER A 166 -7.10 2.33 8.34
CA SER A 166 -7.78 1.55 9.37
C SER A 166 -8.85 2.32 10.16
N LYS A 167 -9.12 3.57 9.77
CA LYS A 167 -10.08 4.47 10.45
C LYS A 167 -9.75 4.61 11.95
N LEU A 168 -8.47 4.74 12.28
CA LEU A 168 -8.03 5.04 13.63
C LEU A 168 -7.92 6.54 13.84
N ASP A 169 -8.01 6.97 15.08
CA ASP A 169 -7.66 8.33 15.48
C ASP A 169 -6.14 8.49 15.51
N ALA A 170 -5.60 9.36 14.64
CA ALA A 170 -4.16 9.55 14.49
C ALA A 170 -3.48 10.07 15.78
N GLN A 171 -4.21 10.78 16.64
CA GLN A 171 -3.69 11.32 17.89
C GLN A 171 -3.60 10.22 18.97
N ASN A 172 -4.51 9.24 18.92
CA ASN A 172 -4.67 8.20 19.93
C ASN A 172 -4.16 6.81 19.46
N ILE A 173 -3.07 6.79 18.70
CA ILE A 173 -2.33 5.56 18.39
C ILE A 173 -1.07 5.51 19.25
N ASN A 174 -1.04 4.52 20.15
CA ASN A 174 0.09 4.22 21.03
C ASN A 174 0.93 3.10 20.41
N LEU A 175 2.24 3.34 20.28
CA LEU A 175 3.20 2.35 19.79
C LEU A 175 4.07 1.92 20.97
N THR A 176 4.00 0.64 21.34
CA THR A 176 4.68 0.10 22.53
C THR A 176 5.56 -1.09 22.18
N GLU A 177 6.74 -1.16 22.77
CA GLU A 177 7.68 -2.25 22.55
C GLU A 177 7.21 -3.55 23.24
N SER A 178 7.36 -4.69 22.56
CA SER A 178 7.22 -6.00 23.19
C SER A 178 8.50 -6.37 23.94
N LEU A 179 8.40 -6.77 25.22
CA LEU A 179 9.54 -7.35 25.94
C LEU A 179 10.02 -8.65 25.26
N PRO A 180 11.34 -8.89 25.15
CA PRO A 180 11.92 -10.06 24.49
C PRO A 180 11.72 -11.32 25.35
N GLY A 181 10.50 -11.88 25.32
CA GLY A 181 10.14 -13.10 26.04
C GLY A 181 8.71 -13.59 25.84
N GLU A 182 7.77 -12.70 25.47
CA GLU A 182 6.35 -13.07 25.35
C GLU A 182 5.95 -13.63 23.96
N CYS A 183 6.84 -13.58 22.96
CA CYS A 183 6.52 -14.02 21.59
C CYS A 183 6.36 -15.54 21.41
N LEU A 184 6.74 -16.38 22.38
CA LEU A 184 6.75 -17.84 22.22
C LEU A 184 5.64 -18.58 22.95
N VAL A 185 4.80 -17.91 23.75
CA VAL A 185 3.73 -18.56 24.51
C VAL A 185 2.40 -17.89 24.20
N ASN A 186 1.63 -18.51 23.29
CA ASN A 186 0.24 -18.20 22.96
C ASN A 186 -0.04 -17.01 22.02
N SER A 187 0.36 -17.14 20.76
CA SER A 187 -0.03 -16.26 19.64
C SER A 187 -1.55 -16.11 19.42
N LEU A 188 -2.40 -16.92 20.07
CA LEU A 188 -3.86 -16.81 20.02
C LEU A 188 -4.51 -16.38 21.35
N SER A 189 -3.88 -16.62 22.50
CA SER A 189 -4.45 -16.23 23.81
C SER A 189 -4.25 -14.74 24.11
N TRP A 190 -3.16 -14.15 23.62
CA TRP A 190 -2.77 -12.79 23.98
C TRP A 190 -3.53 -11.73 23.16
N LEU A 191 -3.78 -11.98 21.87
CA LEU A 191 -4.66 -11.13 21.04
C LEU A 191 -6.09 -11.10 21.58
N MET A 192 -6.60 -12.24 22.07
CA MET A 192 -7.92 -12.29 22.72
C MET A 192 -7.94 -11.62 24.10
N GLN A 193 -6.89 -11.72 24.91
CA GLN A 193 -6.84 -11.05 26.23
C GLN A 193 -6.61 -9.54 26.14
N PHE A 194 -5.82 -9.04 25.19
CA PHE A 194 -5.56 -7.60 25.03
C PHE A 194 -6.72 -6.86 24.34
N ALA A 195 -7.39 -7.50 23.35
CA ALA A 195 -8.63 -6.96 22.80
C ALA A 195 -9.72 -6.86 23.87
N ASN A 196 -9.88 -7.90 24.71
CA ASN A 196 -10.84 -7.86 25.82
C ASN A 196 -10.53 -6.79 26.88
N LYS A 197 -9.26 -6.44 27.12
CA LYS A 197 -8.90 -5.48 28.18
C LYS A 197 -8.92 -4.01 27.73
N GLN A 198 -8.62 -3.71 26.46
CA GLN A 198 -8.69 -2.32 25.95
C GLN A 198 -10.07 -1.94 25.38
N ILE A 199 -10.86 -2.89 24.88
CA ILE A 199 -12.24 -2.59 24.43
C ILE A 199 -13.21 -2.47 25.61
N SER A 200 -12.98 -3.21 26.70
CA SER A 200 -13.81 -3.12 27.91
C SER A 200 -13.65 -1.77 28.66
N LEU A 201 -12.54 -1.04 28.45
CA LEU A 201 -12.30 0.28 29.04
C LEU A 201 -12.76 1.46 28.18
N MET A 202 -13.25 1.24 26.95
CA MET A 202 -13.74 2.32 26.08
C MET A 202 -15.25 2.22 25.76
N LEU A 203 -15.93 1.17 26.26
CA LEU A 203 -17.40 1.03 26.24
C LEU A 203 -18.05 1.32 27.60
N ALA A 204 -17.25 1.70 28.61
CA ALA A 204 -17.72 2.11 29.93
C ALA A 204 -17.47 3.61 30.16
N ARG A 205 -18.01 4.46 29.28
CA ARG A 205 -18.43 5.84 29.54
C ARG A 205 -19.17 6.42 28.34
#